data_AF-A0AAE9HY69-F1
#
_entry.id   AF-A0AAE9HY69-F1
#
_cell.length_a   1.000
_cell.length_b   1.000
_cell.length_c   1.000
_cell.angle_alpha   90.00
_cell.angle_beta   90.00
_cell.angle_gamma   90.00
#
_symmetry.space_group_name_H-M   'P 1'
#
loop_
_entity.id
_entity.type
_entity.pdbx_description
1 polymer ?
#
loop_
_entity_poly.entity_id
_entity_poly.type
_entity_poly.pdbx_seq_one_letter_code
_entity_poly.pdbx_strand_id
1 'polypeptide(L)'
;MLPDPQAALKAEARIYAKSLWKSIEAMETKPAFPSNKACVNAENKMNAVNWMFIGELASYISNLVAARDLGLIAPEDASQRMARMLPAIAVLQQQARDKGAPGGLFLGSLNSTTGVPDGDVGVIENAWVATGLAMAKQAFPELAAQAGAILAQMRFDTMLHPTKQQFYINYNPATQQNSGSTYDLMSETRLISYAAIALGNVPRSQYFHLDRVPEWAERSIDQSKYRTYEGVRVYEASRSFGGQSFIPTWGGSVFETFAVPIMINEQKWGTNSWARSHPNMAKAQIQYGLDQFGYWGFSPATIPATGGYTEYGAPPLSVAGGYRPVGQRESTRAGPVVSPYSVLSLIEYEPEAVMDAMRKLITNFPALDHPTYGLMDSVDVQTGIVSNCALYLDNSLALGAVANYLTDGKLRGYVDKEWGHILQPLLEIEEFSIPAQP
;
A
#
# COMPACT_ATOMS: atom_id res chain seq x y z
N MET A 1 -8.82 35.15 9.63
CA MET A 1 -8.30 33.83 9.22
C MET A 1 -7.66 34.03 7.86
N LEU A 2 -6.36 33.78 7.71
CA LEU A 2 -5.75 33.75 6.39
C LEU A 2 -6.35 32.57 5.61
N PRO A 3 -6.57 32.69 4.28
CA PRO A 3 -7.02 31.56 3.47
C PRO A 3 -6.01 30.41 3.61
N ASP A 4 -6.49 29.17 3.73
CA ASP A 4 -5.63 27.98 3.68
C ASP A 4 -4.86 28.00 2.35
N PRO A 5 -3.51 28.09 2.37
CA PRO A 5 -2.71 28.17 1.15
C PRO A 5 -2.87 26.92 0.26
N GLN A 6 -3.34 25.80 0.83
CA GLN A 6 -3.61 24.57 0.09
C GLN A 6 -5.08 24.45 -0.35
N ALA A 7 -5.95 25.44 -0.10
CA ALA A 7 -7.39 25.32 -0.38
C ALA A 7 -7.69 24.97 -1.85
N ALA A 8 -6.97 25.56 -2.80
CA ALA A 8 -7.13 25.26 -4.23
C ALA A 8 -6.71 23.82 -4.56
N LEU A 9 -5.56 23.38 -4.05
CA LEU A 9 -5.06 22.02 -4.23
C LEU A 9 -5.99 20.99 -3.58
N LYS A 10 -6.53 21.27 -2.39
CA LYS A 10 -7.51 20.41 -1.71
C LYS A 10 -8.84 20.36 -2.47
N ALA A 11 -9.28 21.46 -3.09
CA ALA A 11 -10.47 21.45 -3.95
C ALA A 11 -10.27 20.56 -5.18
N GLU A 12 -9.09 20.61 -5.80
CA GLU A 12 -8.73 19.78 -6.94
C GLU A 12 -8.58 18.30 -6.56
N ALA A 13 -7.88 17.98 -5.48
CA ALA A 13 -7.75 16.62 -4.95
C ALA A 13 -9.11 15.97 -4.65
N ARG A 14 -10.11 16.76 -4.22
CA ARG A 14 -11.49 16.28 -4.01
C ARG A 14 -12.19 15.85 -5.30
N ILE A 15 -11.79 16.37 -6.46
CA ILE A 15 -12.29 15.89 -7.76
C ILE A 15 -11.77 14.47 -8.00
N TYR A 16 -10.47 14.24 -7.79
CA TYR A 16 -9.88 12.91 -7.94
C TYR A 16 -10.44 11.91 -6.92
N ALA A 17 -10.71 12.33 -5.67
CA ALA A 17 -11.37 11.47 -4.68
C ALA A 17 -12.73 10.93 -5.17
N LYS A 18 -13.54 11.78 -5.82
CA LYS A 18 -14.83 11.37 -6.39
C LYS A 18 -14.65 10.39 -7.54
N SER A 19 -13.66 10.61 -8.40
CA SER A 19 -13.37 9.71 -9.52
C SER A 19 -12.85 8.35 -9.04
N LEU A 20 -11.93 8.32 -8.06
CA LEU A 20 -11.47 7.10 -7.42
C LEU A 20 -12.62 6.30 -6.80
N TRP A 21 -13.50 6.97 -6.06
CA TRP A 21 -14.65 6.34 -5.44
C TRP A 21 -15.60 5.68 -6.47
N LYS A 22 -15.86 6.33 -7.60
CA LYS A 22 -16.64 5.71 -8.70
C LYS A 22 -16.01 4.41 -9.19
N SER A 23 -14.68 4.39 -9.33
CA SER A 23 -13.93 3.21 -9.78
C SER A 23 -13.98 2.07 -8.77
N ILE A 24 -13.82 2.40 -7.48
CA ILE A 24 -13.98 1.48 -6.36
C ILE A 24 -15.39 0.88 -6.36
N GLU A 25 -16.45 1.69 -6.40
CA GLU A 25 -17.84 1.18 -6.40
C GLU A 25 -18.14 0.27 -7.59
N ALA A 26 -17.55 0.53 -8.76
CA ALA A 26 -17.73 -0.30 -9.93
C ALA A 26 -17.12 -1.72 -9.78
N MET A 27 -16.18 -1.90 -8.85
CA MET A 27 -15.57 -3.19 -8.50
C MET A 27 -16.24 -3.88 -7.30
N GLU A 28 -17.14 -3.21 -6.58
CA GLU A 28 -17.90 -3.74 -5.44
C GLU A 28 -19.25 -4.35 -5.85
N THR A 29 -19.30 -4.96 -7.04
CA THR A 29 -20.55 -5.46 -7.64
C THR A 29 -20.85 -6.94 -7.37
N LYS A 30 -19.90 -7.67 -6.79
CA LYS A 30 -20.07 -9.11 -6.50
C LYS A 30 -20.79 -9.30 -5.17
N PRO A 31 -21.52 -10.43 -5.01
CA PRO A 31 -22.39 -10.62 -3.86
C PRO A 31 -21.66 -10.88 -2.53
N ALA A 32 -20.45 -11.43 -2.55
CA ALA A 32 -19.73 -11.76 -1.32
C ALA A 32 -18.68 -10.70 -0.95
N PHE A 33 -17.77 -10.38 -1.87
CA PHE A 33 -16.66 -9.45 -1.63
C PHE A 33 -16.33 -8.62 -2.88
N PRO A 34 -15.59 -7.51 -2.78
CA PRO A 34 -15.11 -6.78 -3.95
C PRO A 34 -14.26 -7.65 -4.90
N SER A 35 -14.09 -7.18 -6.13
CA SER A 35 -13.22 -7.81 -7.12
C SER A 35 -11.85 -7.11 -7.18
N ASN A 36 -10.77 -7.85 -7.34
CA ASN A 36 -9.41 -7.30 -7.51
C ASN A 36 -9.29 -6.35 -8.72
N LYS A 37 -10.02 -6.67 -9.80
CA LYS A 37 -9.93 -5.96 -11.07
C LYS A 37 -11.26 -5.93 -11.79
N ALA A 38 -11.52 -4.85 -12.51
CA ALA A 38 -12.57 -4.80 -13.50
C ALA A 38 -12.13 -4.08 -14.78
N CYS A 39 -12.57 -4.59 -15.93
CA CYS A 39 -12.19 -4.04 -17.24
C CYS A 39 -13.42 -3.68 -18.07
N VAL A 40 -13.35 -2.56 -18.77
CA VAL A 40 -14.37 -2.07 -19.70
C VAL A 40 -14.23 -2.81 -21.02
N ASN A 41 -15.34 -3.40 -21.49
CA ASN A 41 -15.40 -4.10 -22.76
C ASN A 41 -15.79 -3.17 -23.93
N ALA A 42 -15.91 -3.72 -25.14
CA ALA A 42 -16.25 -2.96 -26.34
C ALA A 42 -17.64 -2.30 -26.28
N GLU A 43 -18.57 -2.84 -25.49
CA GLU A 43 -19.90 -2.26 -25.25
C GLU A 43 -19.92 -1.22 -24.12
N ASN A 44 -18.75 -0.76 -23.69
CA ASN A 44 -18.56 0.19 -22.59
C ASN A 44 -19.14 -0.29 -21.24
N LYS A 45 -19.11 -1.61 -21.01
CA LYS A 45 -19.54 -2.24 -19.75
C LYS A 45 -18.34 -2.73 -18.98
N MET A 46 -18.26 -2.35 -17.71
CA MET A 46 -17.24 -2.84 -16.80
C MET A 46 -17.57 -4.26 -16.31
N ASN A 47 -16.62 -5.18 -16.52
CA ASN A 47 -16.71 -6.57 -16.11
C ASN A 47 -15.66 -6.85 -15.04
N ALA A 48 -16.11 -7.12 -13.83
CA ALA A 48 -15.24 -7.43 -12.70
C ALA A 48 -14.93 -8.93 -12.61
N VAL A 49 -13.67 -9.27 -12.30
CA VAL A 49 -13.22 -10.66 -12.12
C VAL A 49 -13.85 -11.28 -10.87
N ASN A 50 -13.92 -12.61 -10.79
CA ASN A 50 -14.56 -13.31 -9.66
C ASN A 50 -13.58 -13.68 -8.54
N TRP A 51 -12.49 -12.94 -8.39
CA TRP A 51 -11.47 -13.20 -7.36
C TRP A 51 -10.93 -11.90 -6.78
N MET A 52 -10.40 -11.99 -5.56
CA MET A 52 -9.67 -10.91 -4.89
C MET A 52 -8.50 -11.44 -4.07
N PHE A 53 -7.50 -10.60 -3.80
CA PHE A 53 -6.48 -10.90 -2.79
C PHE A 53 -7.02 -10.57 -1.40
N ILE A 54 -6.64 -11.34 -0.39
CA ILE A 54 -7.20 -11.14 0.95
C ILE A 54 -6.79 -9.79 1.57
N GLY A 55 -5.61 -9.27 1.21
CA GLY A 55 -5.15 -7.95 1.65
C GLY A 55 -6.09 -6.81 1.24
N GLU A 56 -6.87 -6.99 0.16
CA GLU A 56 -7.84 -6.01 -0.32
C GLU A 56 -9.08 -5.89 0.58
N LEU A 57 -9.25 -6.77 1.59
CA LEU A 57 -10.22 -6.53 2.66
C LEU A 57 -9.87 -5.27 3.46
N ALA A 58 -8.58 -4.97 3.61
CA ALA A 58 -8.12 -3.72 4.23
C ALA A 58 -8.52 -2.52 3.39
N SER A 59 -8.35 -2.64 2.07
CA SER A 59 -8.77 -1.65 1.08
C SER A 59 -10.27 -1.35 1.18
N TYR A 60 -11.11 -2.39 1.26
CA TYR A 60 -12.56 -2.21 1.46
C TYR A 60 -12.88 -1.40 2.71
N ILE A 61 -12.23 -1.74 3.84
CA ILE A 61 -12.43 -1.02 5.10
C ILE A 61 -11.98 0.43 4.96
N SER A 62 -10.76 0.69 4.47
CA SER A 62 -10.23 2.03 4.33
C SER A 62 -11.04 2.88 3.35
N ASN A 63 -11.57 2.27 2.28
CA ASN A 63 -12.41 2.94 1.30
C ASN A 63 -13.71 3.44 1.93
N LEU A 64 -14.39 2.60 2.74
CA LEU A 64 -15.61 3.02 3.43
C LEU A 64 -15.34 4.15 4.43
N VAL A 65 -14.24 4.09 5.17
CA VAL A 65 -13.85 5.14 6.12
C VAL A 65 -13.52 6.44 5.37
N ALA A 66 -12.71 6.37 4.32
CA ALA A 66 -12.35 7.51 3.50
C ALA A 66 -13.58 8.14 2.82
N ALA A 67 -14.42 7.33 2.17
CA ALA A 67 -15.61 7.81 1.49
C ALA A 67 -16.59 8.48 2.45
N ARG A 68 -16.83 7.91 3.64
CA ARG A 68 -17.63 8.53 4.69
C ARG A 68 -17.02 9.86 5.14
N ASP A 69 -15.74 9.86 5.49
CA ASP A 69 -15.07 11.02 6.08
C ASP A 69 -14.92 12.17 5.09
N LEU A 70 -14.88 11.87 3.80
CA LEU A 70 -14.91 12.86 2.72
C LEU A 70 -16.34 13.27 2.33
N GLY A 71 -17.39 12.62 2.84
CA GLY A 71 -18.79 12.88 2.50
C GLY A 71 -19.18 12.40 1.10
N LEU A 72 -18.55 11.35 0.59
CA LEU A 72 -18.88 10.68 -0.68
C LEU A 72 -20.04 9.69 -0.52
N ILE A 73 -20.23 9.15 0.68
CA ILE A 73 -21.38 8.33 1.09
C ILE A 73 -21.92 8.79 2.43
N ALA A 74 -23.17 8.45 2.74
CA ALA A 74 -23.76 8.72 4.04
C ALA A 74 -23.07 7.88 5.14
N PRO A 75 -22.91 8.41 6.37
CA PRO A 75 -22.38 7.64 7.50
C PRO A 75 -23.12 6.33 7.76
N GLU A 76 -24.45 6.35 7.64
CA GLU A 76 -25.31 5.18 7.85
C GLU A 76 -25.05 4.10 6.78
N ASP A 77 -24.82 4.50 5.53
CA ASP A 77 -24.49 3.57 4.44
C ASP A 77 -23.14 2.88 4.70
N ALA A 78 -22.15 3.65 5.15
CA ALA A 78 -20.83 3.12 5.51
C ALA A 78 -20.94 2.10 6.67
N SER A 79 -21.64 2.46 7.74
CA SER A 79 -21.86 1.56 8.89
C SER A 79 -22.63 0.30 8.51
N GLN A 80 -23.67 0.41 7.68
CA GLN A 80 -24.44 -0.76 7.20
C GLN A 80 -23.60 -1.68 6.31
N ARG A 81 -22.79 -1.12 5.40
CA ARG A 81 -21.86 -1.90 4.57
C ARG A 81 -20.85 -2.64 5.45
N MET A 82 -20.26 -1.97 6.44
CA MET A 82 -19.33 -2.60 7.39
C MET A 82 -19.98 -3.69 8.25
N ALA A 83 -21.20 -3.46 8.73
CA ALA A 83 -21.96 -4.42 9.53
C ALA A 83 -22.29 -5.71 8.76
N ARG A 84 -22.40 -5.64 7.42
CA ARG A 84 -22.53 -6.82 6.56
C ARG A 84 -21.19 -7.51 6.30
N MET A 85 -20.12 -6.73 6.16
CA MET A 85 -18.80 -7.24 5.78
C MET A 85 -18.10 -7.99 6.93
N LEU A 86 -18.14 -7.49 8.17
CA LEU A 86 -17.42 -8.10 9.29
C LEU A 86 -17.82 -9.57 9.56
N PRO A 87 -19.11 -9.95 9.56
CA PRO A 87 -19.50 -11.35 9.65
C PRO A 87 -18.95 -12.21 8.50
N ALA A 88 -18.92 -11.68 7.27
CA ALA A 88 -18.37 -12.38 6.12
C ALA A 88 -16.85 -12.60 6.27
N ILE A 89 -16.12 -11.61 6.77
CA ILE A 89 -14.69 -11.75 7.10
C ILE A 89 -14.47 -12.80 8.20
N ALA A 90 -15.32 -12.82 9.24
CA ALA A 90 -15.21 -13.85 10.29
C ALA A 90 -15.42 -15.28 9.74
N VAL A 91 -16.36 -15.45 8.79
CA VAL A 91 -16.56 -16.73 8.10
C VAL A 91 -15.35 -17.11 7.26
N LEU A 92 -14.75 -16.17 6.51
CA LEU A 92 -13.50 -16.41 5.77
C LEU A 92 -12.37 -16.87 6.70
N GLN A 93 -12.23 -16.23 7.86
CA GLN A 93 -11.18 -16.57 8.83
C GLN A 93 -11.36 -18.00 9.35
N GLN A 94 -12.61 -18.41 9.61
CA GLN A 94 -12.91 -19.78 10.01
C GLN A 94 -12.61 -20.78 8.88
N GLN A 95 -13.03 -20.49 7.65
CA GLN A 95 -12.76 -21.35 6.50
C GLN A 95 -11.27 -21.49 6.21
N ALA A 96 -10.47 -20.43 6.40
CA ALA A 96 -9.02 -20.48 6.28
C ALA A 96 -8.41 -21.42 7.33
N ARG A 97 -8.88 -21.36 8.58
CA ARG A 97 -8.47 -22.30 9.64
C ARG A 97 -8.83 -23.74 9.30
N ASP A 98 -10.05 -23.98 8.82
CA ASP A 98 -10.50 -25.31 8.42
C ASP A 98 -9.64 -25.88 7.27
N LYS A 99 -9.07 -25.00 6.45
CA LYS A 99 -8.11 -25.33 5.39
C LYS A 99 -6.66 -25.42 5.85
N GLY A 100 -6.36 -25.22 7.14
CA GLY A 100 -5.03 -25.38 7.70
C GLY A 100 -4.18 -24.11 7.78
N ALA A 101 -4.77 -22.92 7.60
CA ALA A 101 -4.06 -21.66 7.84
C ALA A 101 -3.68 -21.53 9.33
N PRO A 102 -2.41 -21.21 9.66
CA PRO A 102 -1.96 -21.15 11.03
C PRO A 102 -2.39 -19.84 11.69
N GLY A 103 -2.47 -19.84 13.02
CA GLY A 103 -2.55 -18.59 13.78
C GLY A 103 -3.75 -17.70 13.48
N GLY A 104 -4.88 -18.26 13.05
CA GLY A 104 -6.06 -17.45 12.67
C GLY A 104 -5.82 -16.51 11.48
N LEU A 105 -4.78 -16.75 10.70
CA LEU A 105 -4.48 -16.04 9.46
C LEU A 105 -5.39 -16.54 8.33
N PHE A 106 -5.55 -15.72 7.31
CA PHE A 106 -6.35 -15.98 6.13
C PHE A 106 -5.50 -16.55 4.98
N LEU A 107 -6.13 -17.31 4.08
CA LEU A 107 -5.51 -17.68 2.81
C LEU A 107 -5.41 -16.46 1.88
N GLY A 108 -4.44 -16.47 0.97
CA GLY A 108 -4.00 -15.31 0.21
C GLY A 108 -5.02 -14.72 -0.76
N SER A 109 -6.01 -15.51 -1.21
CA SER A 109 -7.06 -15.03 -2.12
C SER A 109 -8.42 -15.64 -1.80
N LEU A 110 -9.46 -15.18 -2.49
CA LEU A 110 -10.80 -15.77 -2.43
C LEU A 110 -11.56 -15.59 -3.74
N ASN A 111 -12.60 -16.40 -3.93
CA ASN A 111 -13.60 -16.18 -4.96
C ASN A 111 -14.61 -15.12 -4.49
N SER A 112 -14.64 -13.96 -5.15
CA SER A 112 -15.43 -12.80 -4.71
C SER A 112 -16.94 -12.94 -4.91
N THR A 113 -17.37 -13.95 -5.67
CA THR A 113 -18.78 -14.31 -5.82
C THR A 113 -19.25 -15.26 -4.72
N THR A 114 -18.45 -16.28 -4.39
CA THR A 114 -18.87 -17.34 -3.45
C THR A 114 -18.36 -17.14 -2.02
N GLY A 115 -17.36 -16.28 -1.83
CA GLY A 115 -16.71 -16.08 -0.53
C GLY A 115 -15.89 -17.28 -0.09
N VAL A 116 -15.35 -18.09 -1.01
CA VAL A 116 -14.51 -19.24 -0.69
C VAL A 116 -13.03 -18.83 -0.77
N PRO A 117 -12.24 -18.94 0.33
CA PRO A 117 -10.83 -18.58 0.34
C PRO A 117 -9.97 -19.66 -0.33
N ASP A 118 -8.84 -19.28 -0.90
CA ASP A 118 -7.90 -20.18 -1.58
C ASP A 118 -6.46 -19.64 -1.55
N GLY A 119 -5.51 -20.48 -1.97
CA GLY A 119 -4.09 -20.15 -2.07
C GLY A 119 -3.31 -20.30 -0.77
N ASP A 120 -2.02 -19.98 -0.84
CA ASP A 120 -1.13 -19.99 0.32
C ASP A 120 -1.44 -18.81 1.25
N VAL A 121 -1.09 -18.95 2.53
CA VAL A 121 -1.18 -17.86 3.51
C VAL A 121 -0.02 -16.91 3.23
N GLY A 122 -0.32 -15.73 2.72
CA GLY A 122 0.65 -14.64 2.57
C GLY A 122 0.66 -13.75 3.81
N VAL A 123 1.84 -13.55 4.43
CA VAL A 123 1.93 -12.83 5.71
C VAL A 123 1.66 -11.32 5.53
N ILE A 124 2.05 -10.75 4.39
CA ILE A 124 1.84 -9.32 4.12
C ILE A 124 0.37 -9.00 3.88
N GLU A 125 -0.35 -9.83 3.13
CA GLU A 125 -1.79 -9.66 2.93
C GLU A 125 -2.53 -9.71 4.27
N ASN A 126 -2.11 -10.59 5.18
CA ASN A 126 -2.66 -10.66 6.53
C ASN A 126 -2.32 -9.42 7.37
N ALA A 127 -1.14 -8.82 7.22
CA ALA A 127 -0.80 -7.57 7.90
C ALA A 127 -1.69 -6.40 7.44
N TRP A 128 -2.03 -6.35 6.15
CA TRP A 128 -3.04 -5.43 5.62
C TRP A 128 -4.40 -5.66 6.28
N VAL A 129 -4.89 -6.90 6.30
CA VAL A 129 -6.17 -7.25 6.95
C VAL A 129 -6.19 -6.81 8.42
N ALA A 130 -5.12 -7.11 9.18
CA ALA A 130 -5.01 -6.70 10.58
C ALA A 130 -5.11 -5.18 10.75
N THR A 131 -4.44 -4.43 9.87
CA THR A 131 -4.44 -2.96 9.86
C THR A 131 -5.83 -2.40 9.52
N GLY A 132 -6.51 -3.00 8.54
CA GLY A 132 -7.90 -2.68 8.22
C GLY A 132 -8.84 -2.93 9.40
N LEU A 133 -8.73 -4.08 10.06
CA LEU A 133 -9.55 -4.40 11.23
C LEU A 133 -9.28 -3.44 12.41
N ALA A 134 -8.02 -3.06 12.65
CA ALA A 134 -7.66 -2.05 13.64
C ALA A 134 -8.31 -0.69 13.32
N MET A 135 -8.29 -0.28 12.05
CA MET A 135 -9.02 0.91 11.58
C MET A 135 -10.52 0.77 11.82
N ALA A 136 -11.13 -0.37 11.47
CA ALA A 136 -12.57 -0.60 11.63
C ALA A 136 -13.01 -0.47 13.09
N LYS A 137 -12.22 -0.99 14.05
CA LYS A 137 -12.50 -0.86 15.49
C LYS A 137 -12.68 0.59 15.93
N GLN A 138 -11.87 1.49 15.39
CA GLN A 138 -11.85 2.90 15.78
C GLN A 138 -12.78 3.75 14.92
N ALA A 139 -12.99 3.37 13.66
CA ALA A 139 -13.82 4.09 12.72
C ALA A 139 -15.32 3.76 12.87
N PHE A 140 -15.67 2.56 13.34
CA PHE A 140 -17.06 2.12 13.56
C PHE A 140 -17.21 1.61 15.00
N PRO A 141 -17.32 2.51 16.01
CA PRO A 141 -17.35 2.13 17.41
C PRO A 141 -18.45 1.11 17.77
N GLU A 142 -19.58 1.17 17.08
CA GLU A 142 -20.71 0.24 17.21
C GLU A 142 -20.39 -1.19 16.74
N LEU A 143 -19.35 -1.36 15.91
CA LEU A 143 -18.86 -2.64 15.40
C LEU A 143 -17.50 -3.05 15.99
N ALA A 144 -16.96 -2.27 16.92
CA ALA A 144 -15.60 -2.44 17.44
C ALA A 144 -15.36 -3.83 18.06
N ALA A 145 -16.35 -4.38 18.76
CA ALA A 145 -16.25 -5.71 19.34
C ALA A 145 -16.13 -6.81 18.26
N GLN A 146 -16.84 -6.68 17.14
CA GLN A 146 -16.79 -7.65 16.05
C GLN A 146 -15.43 -7.59 15.32
N ALA A 147 -14.99 -6.39 14.93
CA ALA A 147 -13.68 -6.21 14.31
C ALA A 147 -12.54 -6.66 15.24
N GLY A 148 -12.64 -6.32 16.53
CA GLY A 148 -11.69 -6.74 17.56
C GLY A 148 -11.61 -8.25 17.76
N ALA A 149 -12.73 -8.97 17.69
CA ALA A 149 -12.75 -10.42 17.81
C ALA A 149 -12.04 -11.13 16.65
N ILE A 150 -12.17 -10.62 15.42
CA ILE A 150 -11.45 -11.15 14.25
C ILE A 150 -9.95 -10.86 14.40
N LEU A 151 -9.61 -9.60 14.72
CA LEU A 151 -8.23 -9.14 14.86
C LEU A 151 -7.46 -9.91 15.95
N ALA A 152 -8.08 -10.15 17.11
CA ALA A 152 -7.45 -10.82 18.25
C ALA A 152 -7.07 -12.29 17.98
N GLN A 153 -7.63 -12.91 16.94
CA GLN A 153 -7.29 -14.27 16.55
C GLN A 153 -6.01 -14.36 15.70
N MET A 154 -5.54 -13.24 15.12
CA MET A 154 -4.40 -13.23 14.20
C MET A 154 -3.07 -13.31 14.95
N ARG A 155 -2.28 -14.35 14.65
CA ARG A 155 -1.02 -14.70 15.30
C ARG A 155 0.10 -14.81 14.28
N PHE A 156 0.76 -13.68 14.03
CA PHE A 156 1.86 -13.54 13.08
C PHE A 156 3.13 -14.29 13.51
N ASP A 157 3.31 -14.54 14.80
CA ASP A 157 4.44 -15.32 15.34
C ASP A 157 4.48 -16.76 14.81
N THR A 158 3.35 -17.28 14.32
CA THR A 158 3.29 -18.59 13.64
C THR A 158 4.05 -18.64 12.31
N MET A 159 4.31 -17.49 11.70
CA MET A 159 5.07 -17.32 10.46
C MET A 159 6.42 -16.62 10.69
N LEU A 160 6.87 -16.51 11.93
CA LEU A 160 8.17 -15.93 12.26
C LEU A 160 9.28 -16.98 12.09
N HIS A 161 10.31 -16.64 11.32
CA HIS A 161 11.50 -17.47 11.21
C HIS A 161 12.25 -17.50 12.55
N PRO A 162 12.47 -18.68 13.17
CA PRO A 162 12.93 -18.78 14.56
C PRO A 162 14.33 -18.17 14.78
N THR A 163 15.25 -18.33 13.81
CA THR A 163 16.61 -17.78 13.91
C THR A 163 16.73 -16.35 13.39
N LYS A 164 16.20 -16.06 12.19
CA LYS A 164 16.33 -14.73 11.57
C LYS A 164 15.50 -13.66 12.26
N GLN A 165 14.43 -14.05 12.97
CA GLN A 165 13.44 -13.11 13.52
C GLN A 165 12.81 -12.21 12.43
N GLN A 166 12.69 -12.76 11.22
CA GLN A 166 11.99 -12.17 10.08
C GLN A 166 10.81 -13.07 9.70
N PHE A 167 9.78 -12.52 9.07
CA PHE A 167 8.61 -13.32 8.69
C PHE A 167 8.82 -14.03 7.36
N TYR A 168 8.40 -15.29 7.27
CA TYR A 168 8.33 -16.03 6.00
C TYR A 168 7.36 -15.34 5.04
N ILE A 169 7.64 -15.40 3.74
CA ILE A 169 6.78 -14.79 2.72
C ILE A 169 5.40 -15.44 2.72
N ASN A 170 5.36 -16.76 2.66
CA ASN A 170 4.13 -17.51 2.65
C ASN A 170 4.22 -18.83 3.43
N TYR A 171 3.06 -19.39 3.73
CA TYR A 171 2.88 -20.72 4.28
C TYR A 171 1.87 -21.49 3.41
N ASN A 172 2.28 -22.68 2.96
CA ASN A 172 1.43 -23.55 2.17
C ASN A 172 0.65 -24.50 3.10
N PRO A 173 -0.69 -24.40 3.17
CA PRO A 173 -1.49 -25.21 4.08
C PRO A 173 -1.58 -26.69 3.67
N ALA A 174 -1.38 -27.02 2.40
CA ALA A 174 -1.43 -28.40 1.91
C ALA A 174 -0.17 -29.19 2.28
N THR A 175 1.01 -28.55 2.22
CA THR A 175 2.29 -29.17 2.59
C THR A 175 2.71 -28.87 4.03
N GLN A 176 2.04 -27.92 4.69
CA GLN A 176 2.37 -27.40 6.02
C GLN A 176 3.80 -26.84 6.11
N GLN A 177 4.23 -26.16 5.05
CA GLN A 177 5.59 -25.62 4.94
C GLN A 177 5.57 -24.12 4.72
N ASN A 178 6.48 -23.43 5.40
CA ASN A 178 6.81 -22.04 5.10
C ASN A 178 7.69 -21.97 3.83
N SER A 179 7.65 -20.83 3.14
CA SER A 179 8.59 -20.51 2.07
C SER A 179 10.05 -20.55 2.54
N GLY A 180 10.98 -20.79 1.61
CA GLY A 180 12.42 -20.73 1.89
C GLY A 180 12.98 -19.30 2.11
N SER A 181 12.18 -18.27 1.87
CA SER A 181 12.56 -16.86 1.97
C SER A 181 11.78 -16.11 3.05
N THR A 182 12.34 -15.00 3.50
CA THR A 182 11.77 -14.09 4.50
C THR A 182 11.72 -12.67 3.97
N TYR A 183 10.86 -11.83 4.55
CA TYR A 183 10.76 -10.42 4.20
C TYR A 183 11.78 -9.55 4.94
N ASP A 184 12.19 -8.47 4.26
CA ASP A 184 13.07 -7.42 4.75
C ASP A 184 12.33 -6.06 4.82
N LEU A 185 13.05 -4.95 5.01
CA LEU A 185 12.49 -3.59 5.12
C LEU A 185 12.20 -2.93 3.77
N MET A 186 12.73 -3.44 2.66
CA MET A 186 12.89 -2.72 1.38
C MET A 186 11.64 -2.76 0.49
N SER A 187 10.48 -2.92 1.13
CA SER A 187 9.15 -3.02 0.54
C SER A 187 8.10 -2.52 1.56
N GLU A 188 6.82 -2.69 1.26
CA GLU A 188 5.68 -2.46 2.17
C GLU A 188 5.66 -3.39 3.40
N THR A 189 6.53 -4.39 3.41
CA THR A 189 6.62 -5.53 4.32
C THR A 189 6.89 -5.17 5.78
N ARG A 190 7.38 -3.97 6.05
CA ARG A 190 7.48 -3.41 7.41
C ARG A 190 6.13 -3.37 8.13
N LEU A 191 5.02 -3.31 7.40
CA LEU A 191 3.66 -3.40 7.96
C LEU A 191 3.44 -4.69 8.76
N ILE A 192 4.09 -5.80 8.37
CA ILE A 192 3.99 -7.08 9.09
C ILE A 192 4.52 -6.93 10.51
N SER A 193 5.68 -6.29 10.66
CA SER A 193 6.31 -6.08 11.97
C SER A 193 5.45 -5.15 12.82
N TYR A 194 4.89 -4.08 12.24
CA TYR A 194 3.97 -3.20 12.94
C TYR A 194 2.74 -3.94 13.46
N ALA A 195 2.08 -4.74 12.62
CA ALA A 195 0.92 -5.53 13.02
C ALA A 195 1.27 -6.56 14.11
N ALA A 196 2.35 -7.33 13.92
CA ALA A 196 2.77 -8.36 14.87
C ALA A 196 3.14 -7.77 16.25
N ILE A 197 3.85 -6.64 16.28
CA ILE A 197 4.22 -5.95 17.52
C ILE A 197 2.98 -5.34 18.19
N ALA A 198 2.11 -4.67 17.43
CA ALA A 198 0.91 -4.05 17.97
C ALA A 198 -0.09 -5.06 18.55
N LEU A 199 -0.13 -6.29 17.99
CA LEU A 199 -0.91 -7.40 18.52
C LEU A 199 -0.20 -8.17 19.65
N GLY A 200 1.00 -7.75 20.04
CA GLY A 200 1.80 -8.40 21.09
C GLY A 200 2.26 -9.82 20.73
N ASN A 201 2.30 -10.17 19.44
CA ASN A 201 2.74 -11.49 18.98
C ASN A 201 4.27 -11.64 19.08
N VAL A 202 5.01 -10.54 18.91
CA VAL A 202 6.48 -10.49 18.93
C VAL A 202 6.97 -9.28 19.72
N PRO A 203 8.20 -9.31 20.29
CA PRO A 203 8.78 -8.13 20.94
C PRO A 203 9.12 -7.04 19.92
N ARG A 204 9.21 -5.79 20.40
CA ARG A 204 9.63 -4.61 19.61
C ARG A 204 10.94 -4.83 18.86
N SER A 205 11.89 -5.52 19.48
CA SER A 205 13.20 -5.82 18.90
C SER A 205 13.13 -6.57 17.57
N GLN A 206 12.02 -7.28 17.29
CA GLN A 206 11.79 -7.99 16.03
C GLN A 206 11.90 -7.05 14.82
N TYR A 207 11.39 -5.81 14.89
CA TYR A 207 11.47 -4.85 13.78
C TYR A 207 12.90 -4.60 13.31
N PHE A 208 13.85 -4.58 14.24
CA PHE A 208 15.26 -4.31 13.95
C PHE A 208 16.01 -5.51 13.33
N HIS A 209 15.36 -6.68 13.25
CA HIS A 209 15.89 -7.83 12.52
C HIS A 209 15.56 -7.82 11.02
N LEU A 210 14.72 -6.88 10.56
CA LEU A 210 14.51 -6.69 9.13
C LEU A 210 15.82 -6.22 8.49
N ASP A 211 16.27 -6.97 7.49
CA ASP A 211 17.39 -6.51 6.67
C ASP A 211 17.00 -5.18 6.04
N ARG A 212 17.93 -4.23 6.04
CA ARG A 212 17.74 -2.93 5.39
C ARG A 212 18.42 -2.98 4.02
N VAL A 213 19.22 -1.97 3.69
CA VAL A 213 20.10 -2.07 2.52
C VAL A 213 21.07 -3.25 2.73
N PRO A 214 21.03 -4.28 1.85
CA PRO A 214 21.87 -5.46 2.04
C PRO A 214 23.35 -5.15 1.87
N GLU A 215 24.18 -5.77 2.71
CA GLU A 215 25.64 -5.58 2.67
C GLU A 215 26.26 -5.96 1.32
N TRP A 216 25.73 -7.01 0.66
CA TRP A 216 26.22 -7.42 -0.67
C TRP A 216 25.94 -6.38 -1.76
N ALA A 217 24.97 -5.48 -1.54
CA ALA A 217 24.64 -4.39 -2.46
C ALA A 217 25.55 -3.16 -2.26
N GLU A 218 26.44 -3.19 -1.27
CA GLU A 218 27.42 -2.14 -1.02
C GLU A 218 28.75 -2.43 -1.73
N ARG A 219 29.37 -1.38 -2.27
CA ARG A 219 30.74 -1.48 -2.79
C ARG A 219 31.76 -1.67 -1.66
N SER A 220 31.49 -1.08 -0.51
CA SER A 220 32.29 -1.17 0.71
C SER A 220 31.41 -0.88 1.92
N ILE A 221 31.48 -1.72 2.95
CA ILE A 221 30.71 -1.53 4.18
C ILE A 221 31.29 -0.37 5.00
N ASP A 222 30.44 0.63 5.27
CA ASP A 222 30.77 1.75 6.15
C ASP A 222 30.38 1.40 7.58
N GLN A 223 31.38 1.13 8.43
CA GLN A 223 31.14 0.72 9.81
C GLN A 223 30.42 1.79 10.65
N SER A 224 30.49 3.07 10.28
CA SER A 224 29.78 4.13 10.99
C SER A 224 28.26 4.11 10.76
N LYS A 225 27.77 3.33 9.79
CA LYS A 225 26.34 3.17 9.50
C LYS A 225 25.70 2.03 10.28
N TYR A 226 26.44 1.31 11.13
CA TYR A 226 25.83 0.39 12.08
C TYR A 226 25.32 1.10 13.32
N ARG A 227 24.16 0.66 13.79
CA ARG A 227 23.59 1.05 15.08
C ARG A 227 23.09 -0.17 15.82
N THR A 228 22.80 0.00 17.11
CA THR A 228 22.20 -1.05 17.93
C THR A 228 20.94 -0.51 18.57
N TYR A 229 19.81 -1.16 18.29
CA TYR A 229 18.52 -0.88 18.91
C TYR A 229 18.03 -2.13 19.61
N GLU A 230 17.64 -2.00 20.87
CA GLU A 230 17.07 -3.11 21.66
C GLU A 230 17.91 -4.41 21.58
N GLY A 231 19.24 -4.28 21.52
CA GLY A 231 20.18 -5.40 21.43
C GLY A 231 20.42 -5.96 20.02
N VAL A 232 19.76 -5.44 18.98
CA VAL A 232 19.93 -5.85 17.59
C VAL A 232 20.83 -4.87 16.85
N ARG A 233 21.92 -5.38 16.25
CA ARG A 233 22.82 -4.57 15.42
C ARG A 233 22.26 -4.48 14.01
N VAL A 234 22.08 -3.26 13.52
CA VAL A 234 21.45 -2.99 12.21
C VAL A 234 22.32 -2.11 11.35
N TYR A 235 22.42 -2.44 10.07
CA TYR A 235 23.09 -1.62 9.07
C TYR A 235 22.10 -0.63 8.45
N GLU A 236 22.32 0.68 8.62
CA GLU A 236 21.39 1.75 8.24
C GLU A 236 21.82 2.53 7.00
N ALA A 237 22.43 1.87 6.02
CA ALA A 237 22.80 2.55 4.79
C ALA A 237 21.57 3.10 4.04
N SER A 238 21.83 4.16 3.29
CA SER A 238 20.89 4.84 2.39
C SER A 238 21.44 4.81 0.96
N ARG A 239 20.57 5.10 -0.01
CA ARG A 239 20.97 5.39 -1.40
C ARG A 239 20.80 6.87 -1.67
N SER A 240 21.37 7.33 -2.78
CA SER A 240 21.22 8.72 -3.19
C SER A 240 21.07 8.86 -4.69
N PHE A 241 20.18 9.74 -5.09
CA PHE A 241 19.89 10.09 -6.47
C PHE A 241 19.41 11.54 -6.51
N GLY A 242 19.87 12.34 -7.49
CA GLY A 242 19.38 13.71 -7.64
C GLY A 242 19.65 14.63 -6.43
N GLY A 243 20.71 14.35 -5.65
CA GLY A 243 20.99 15.07 -4.40
C GLY A 243 20.09 14.70 -3.22
N GLN A 244 19.16 13.74 -3.39
CA GLN A 244 18.31 13.22 -2.34
C GLN A 244 18.92 11.95 -1.74
N SER A 245 18.81 11.76 -0.42
CA SER A 245 19.20 10.52 0.27
C SER A 245 18.00 9.84 0.91
N PHE A 246 17.81 8.55 0.66
CA PHE A 246 16.60 7.82 1.05
C PHE A 246 16.91 6.34 1.32
N ILE A 247 16.00 5.64 1.98
CA ILE A 247 15.98 4.18 2.02
C ILE A 247 15.44 3.68 0.68
N PRO A 248 16.22 2.94 -0.12
CA PRO A 248 15.75 2.43 -1.41
C PRO A 248 14.70 1.33 -1.22
N THR A 249 14.15 0.81 -2.32
CA THR A 249 13.30 -0.39 -2.32
C THR A 249 13.89 -1.46 -3.25
N TRP A 250 13.28 -2.65 -3.34
CA TRP A 250 13.75 -3.65 -4.31
C TRP A 250 13.48 -3.22 -5.74
N GLY A 251 12.27 -2.77 -6.02
CA GLY A 251 11.79 -2.39 -7.34
C GLY A 251 12.05 -0.94 -7.73
N GLY A 252 12.33 -0.06 -6.75
CA GLY A 252 12.27 1.39 -6.96
C GLY A 252 10.86 1.89 -7.28
N SER A 253 9.81 1.15 -6.92
CA SER A 253 8.43 1.53 -7.16
C SER A 253 7.89 2.48 -6.09
N VAL A 254 6.86 3.24 -6.43
CA VAL A 254 6.16 4.10 -5.47
C VAL A 254 5.46 3.27 -4.39
N PHE A 255 4.81 2.16 -4.76
CA PHE A 255 4.07 1.30 -3.84
C PHE A 255 4.90 0.84 -2.64
N GLU A 256 6.10 0.31 -2.89
CA GLU A 256 6.99 -0.27 -1.86
C GLU A 256 7.31 0.74 -0.73
N THR A 257 7.43 2.03 -1.07
CA THR A 257 7.67 3.09 -0.08
C THR A 257 6.36 3.65 0.46
N PHE A 258 5.40 3.98 -0.39
CA PHE A 258 4.31 4.89 0.00
C PHE A 258 2.99 4.21 0.34
N ALA A 259 2.88 2.87 0.22
CA ALA A 259 1.67 2.15 0.65
C ALA A 259 1.47 2.18 2.17
N VAL A 260 2.52 1.89 2.96
CA VAL A 260 2.45 1.85 4.43
C VAL A 260 2.10 3.21 5.08
N PRO A 261 2.67 4.36 4.67
CA PRO A 261 2.36 5.65 5.30
C PRO A 261 0.91 6.10 5.12
N ILE A 262 0.16 5.49 4.20
CA ILE A 262 -1.29 5.70 4.07
C ILE A 262 -2.05 5.19 5.30
N MET A 263 -1.54 4.12 5.94
CA MET A 263 -2.20 3.46 7.07
C MET A 263 -1.50 3.70 8.41
N ILE A 264 -0.19 3.93 8.41
CA ILE A 264 0.64 4.05 9.61
C ILE A 264 1.40 5.37 9.55
N ASN A 265 1.42 6.14 10.65
CA ASN A 265 2.01 7.47 10.67
C ASN A 265 3.54 7.47 10.87
N GLU A 266 4.26 6.61 10.13
CA GLU A 266 5.70 6.41 10.31
C GLU A 266 6.53 7.66 9.97
N GLN A 267 6.03 8.53 9.07
CA GLN A 267 6.66 9.83 8.80
C GLN A 267 6.55 10.83 9.95
N LYS A 268 5.58 10.66 10.86
CA LYS A 268 5.43 11.53 12.04
C LYS A 268 6.24 10.99 13.22
N TRP A 269 6.27 9.67 13.39
CA TRP A 269 6.93 9.03 14.52
C TRP A 269 8.44 8.82 14.28
N GLY A 270 8.83 8.42 13.07
CA GLY A 270 10.21 8.23 12.65
C GLY A 270 10.88 9.54 12.24
N THR A 271 11.02 10.47 13.19
CA THR A 271 11.50 11.86 12.94
C THR A 271 12.90 11.93 12.34
N ASN A 272 13.76 10.96 12.67
CA ASN A 272 15.10 10.86 12.09
C ASN A 272 15.13 9.90 10.89
N SER A 273 14.21 8.93 10.82
CA SER A 273 14.17 7.88 9.79
C SER A 273 13.23 8.20 8.61
N TRP A 274 12.00 7.69 8.62
CA TRP A 274 11.02 7.83 7.54
C TRP A 274 10.64 9.27 7.23
N ALA A 275 10.62 10.15 8.24
CA ALA A 275 10.38 11.59 8.05
C ALA A 275 11.41 12.25 7.14
N ARG A 276 12.64 11.72 7.09
CA ARG A 276 13.69 12.17 6.15
C ARG A 276 13.63 11.40 4.83
N SER A 277 13.41 10.08 4.89
CA SER A 277 13.42 9.21 3.72
C SER A 277 12.27 9.50 2.74
N HIS A 278 11.03 9.58 3.23
CA HIS A 278 9.84 9.72 2.37
C HIS A 278 9.86 10.97 1.46
N PRO A 279 10.06 12.19 1.98
CA PRO A 279 10.11 13.37 1.10
C PRO A 279 11.29 13.31 0.11
N ASN A 280 12.43 12.77 0.52
CA ASN A 280 13.59 12.61 -0.35
C ASN A 280 13.31 11.60 -1.48
N MET A 281 12.67 10.48 -1.17
CA MET A 281 12.24 9.48 -2.14
C MET A 281 11.18 10.04 -3.10
N ALA A 282 10.22 10.84 -2.60
CA ALA A 282 9.20 11.48 -3.42
C ALA A 282 9.82 12.42 -4.47
N LYS A 283 10.74 13.30 -4.04
CA LYS A 283 11.49 14.20 -4.93
C LYS A 283 12.31 13.42 -5.96
N ALA A 284 12.96 12.33 -5.54
CA ALA A 284 13.77 11.50 -6.42
C ALA A 284 12.93 10.76 -7.49
N GLN A 285 11.74 10.27 -7.12
CA GLN A 285 10.75 9.68 -8.06
C GLN A 285 10.31 10.70 -9.12
N ILE A 286 9.94 11.90 -8.68
CA ILE A 286 9.51 12.99 -9.58
C ILE A 286 10.65 13.38 -10.53
N GLN A 287 11.84 13.63 -9.99
CA GLN A 287 13.01 14.02 -10.79
C GLN A 287 13.34 12.96 -11.84
N TYR A 288 13.43 11.68 -11.44
CA TYR A 288 13.74 10.60 -12.37
C TYR A 288 12.75 10.53 -13.53
N GLY A 289 11.45 10.59 -13.25
CA GLY A 289 10.44 10.51 -14.30
C GLY A 289 10.41 11.72 -15.22
N LEU A 290 10.54 12.94 -14.67
CA LEU A 290 10.59 14.16 -15.47
C LEU A 290 11.81 14.21 -16.38
N ASP A 291 13.00 13.88 -15.85
CA ASP A 291 14.27 13.93 -16.61
C ASP A 291 14.30 12.92 -17.76
N GLN A 292 13.65 11.77 -17.62
CA GLN A 292 13.75 10.67 -18.59
C GLN A 292 12.54 10.57 -19.53
N PHE A 293 11.33 10.87 -19.04
CA PHE A 293 10.07 10.56 -19.74
C PHE A 293 9.10 11.74 -19.79
N GLY A 294 9.36 12.83 -19.07
CA GLY A 294 8.43 13.95 -18.92
C GLY A 294 7.17 13.60 -18.10
N TYR A 295 7.11 12.40 -17.52
CA TYR A 295 6.05 11.91 -16.64
C TYR A 295 6.66 11.04 -15.55
N TRP A 296 6.01 10.96 -14.39
CA TRP A 296 6.45 10.18 -13.23
C TRP A 296 5.25 9.47 -12.60
N GLY A 297 5.52 8.51 -11.71
CA GLY A 297 4.50 7.65 -11.10
C GLY A 297 4.61 6.19 -11.54
N PHE A 298 5.82 5.61 -11.41
CA PHE A 298 6.12 4.24 -11.80
C PHE A 298 5.92 3.28 -10.61
N SER A 299 5.01 2.34 -10.76
CA SER A 299 4.72 1.33 -9.74
C SER A 299 3.95 0.16 -10.37
N PRO A 300 3.97 -1.06 -9.81
CA PRO A 300 3.23 -2.19 -10.36
C PRO A 300 1.77 -1.84 -10.66
N ALA A 301 1.33 -2.17 -11.86
CA ALA A 301 0.03 -1.78 -12.39
C ALA A 301 -0.37 -2.67 -13.57
N THR A 302 -1.57 -2.46 -14.08
CA THR A 302 -2.07 -3.06 -15.31
C THR A 302 -1.19 -2.67 -16.49
N ILE A 303 -0.93 -3.60 -17.40
CA ILE A 303 -0.34 -3.32 -18.72
C ILE A 303 -1.43 -2.73 -19.61
N PRO A 304 -1.34 -1.45 -20.02
CA PRO A 304 -2.44 -0.74 -20.67
C PRO A 304 -3.02 -1.44 -21.90
N ALA A 305 -2.15 -1.97 -22.76
CA ALA A 305 -2.55 -2.57 -24.03
C ALA A 305 -3.20 -3.96 -23.91
N THR A 306 -2.99 -4.67 -22.80
CA THR A 306 -3.40 -6.09 -22.68
C THR A 306 -4.34 -6.36 -21.51
N GLY A 307 -4.44 -5.43 -20.55
CA GLY A 307 -5.11 -5.68 -19.28
C GLY A 307 -4.36 -6.69 -18.37
N GLY A 308 -3.13 -7.10 -18.74
CA GLY A 308 -2.24 -7.92 -17.93
C GLY A 308 -1.65 -7.14 -16.75
N TYR A 309 -0.68 -7.70 -16.03
CA TYR A 309 -0.05 -7.05 -14.89
C TYR A 309 1.48 -7.21 -14.95
N THR A 310 2.22 -6.16 -14.60
CA THR A 310 3.67 -6.23 -14.38
C THR A 310 4.12 -5.12 -13.43
N GLU A 311 5.33 -5.29 -12.92
CA GLU A 311 6.00 -4.39 -12.02
C GLU A 311 6.70 -3.26 -12.81
N TYR A 312 6.47 -2.02 -12.38
CA TYR A 312 7.14 -0.82 -12.89
C TYR A 312 7.83 -0.11 -11.74
N GLY A 313 8.91 0.62 -12.04
CA GLY A 313 9.65 1.36 -11.03
C GLY A 313 10.72 2.27 -11.61
N ALA A 314 11.46 2.91 -10.72
CA ALA A 314 12.58 3.79 -11.03
C ALA A 314 13.90 3.12 -10.62
N PRO A 315 14.65 2.51 -11.56
CA PRO A 315 15.88 1.77 -11.28
C PRO A 315 16.89 2.48 -10.36
N PRO A 316 17.15 3.80 -10.49
CA PRO A 316 18.13 4.48 -9.63
C PRO A 316 17.72 4.53 -8.15
N LEU A 317 16.44 4.31 -7.83
CA LEU A 317 15.88 4.36 -6.48
C LEU A 317 15.80 2.99 -5.82
N SER A 318 16.31 1.97 -6.50
CA SER A 318 16.32 0.58 -6.02
C SER A 318 17.64 0.20 -5.35
N VAL A 319 17.62 -0.92 -4.62
CA VAL A 319 18.82 -1.54 -4.04
C VAL A 319 19.80 -2.01 -5.11
N ALA A 320 19.30 -2.68 -6.16
CA ALA A 320 20.12 -3.39 -7.15
C ALA A 320 19.47 -3.45 -8.54
N GLY A 321 19.20 -2.29 -9.14
CA GLY A 321 18.79 -2.15 -10.54
C GLY A 321 17.29 -2.19 -10.80
N GLY A 322 16.48 -2.71 -9.87
CA GLY A 322 15.04 -2.48 -9.75
C GLY A 322 14.17 -2.84 -10.96
N TYR A 323 12.90 -2.49 -10.86
CA TYR A 323 11.93 -2.61 -11.94
C TYR A 323 12.19 -1.56 -13.02
N ARG A 324 11.84 -1.89 -14.26
CA ARG A 324 11.95 -0.97 -15.40
C ARG A 324 10.67 -0.13 -15.53
N PRO A 325 10.76 1.14 -15.94
CA PRO A 325 9.58 1.97 -16.25
C PRO A 325 8.70 1.40 -17.37
N VAL A 326 9.29 0.55 -18.23
CA VAL A 326 8.61 -0.13 -19.35
C VAL A 326 8.03 -1.49 -18.98
N GLY A 327 8.22 -1.94 -17.73
CA GLY A 327 7.77 -3.24 -17.22
C GLY A 327 8.94 -4.20 -16.99
N GLN A 328 8.84 -4.95 -15.89
CA GLN A 328 9.89 -5.88 -15.47
C GLN A 328 9.99 -7.10 -16.40
N ARG A 329 8.85 -7.62 -16.86
CA ARG A 329 8.80 -8.81 -17.74
C ARG A 329 9.01 -8.41 -19.19
N GLU A 330 10.10 -8.89 -19.79
CA GLU A 330 10.47 -8.50 -21.17
C GLU A 330 9.39 -8.80 -22.20
N SER A 331 8.71 -9.94 -22.06
CA SER A 331 7.64 -10.40 -22.95
C SER A 331 6.37 -9.55 -22.90
N THR A 332 6.23 -8.69 -21.88
CA THR A 332 5.04 -7.87 -21.67
C THR A 332 5.39 -6.40 -21.51
N ARG A 333 6.60 -5.98 -21.93
CA ARG A 333 7.00 -4.57 -21.88
C ARG A 333 6.08 -3.72 -22.77
N ALA A 334 5.76 -2.54 -22.26
CA ALA A 334 5.10 -1.47 -23.00
C ALA A 334 6.10 -0.31 -23.21
N GLY A 335 5.61 0.90 -23.52
CA GLY A 335 6.35 2.13 -23.23
C GLY A 335 6.40 2.43 -21.72
N PRO A 336 6.93 3.59 -21.29
CA PRO A 336 6.93 3.97 -19.89
C PRO A 336 5.49 4.05 -19.36
N VAL A 337 5.15 3.22 -18.36
CA VAL A 337 3.77 3.15 -17.83
C VAL A 337 3.66 3.94 -16.54
N VAL A 338 2.73 4.89 -16.51
CA VAL A 338 2.41 5.70 -15.33
C VAL A 338 1.05 5.32 -14.81
N SER A 339 0.93 5.15 -13.49
CA SER A 339 -0.36 4.90 -12.83
C SER A 339 -0.80 6.11 -11.98
N PRO A 340 -2.08 6.54 -12.06
CA PRO A 340 -2.58 7.64 -11.25
C PRO A 340 -2.41 7.43 -9.74
N TYR A 341 -2.51 6.18 -9.26
CA TYR A 341 -2.33 5.91 -7.83
C TYR A 341 -0.92 6.24 -7.35
N SER A 342 0.10 5.98 -8.17
CA SER A 342 1.49 6.29 -7.83
C SER A 342 1.71 7.80 -7.74
N VAL A 343 1.08 8.56 -8.64
CA VAL A 343 1.13 10.02 -8.60
C VAL A 343 0.45 10.54 -7.34
N LEU A 344 -0.78 10.10 -7.07
CA LEU A 344 -1.59 10.55 -5.94
C LEU A 344 -1.02 10.10 -4.58
N SER A 345 -0.25 9.01 -4.52
CA SER A 345 0.38 8.55 -3.27
C SER A 345 1.42 9.54 -2.72
N LEU A 346 1.93 10.46 -3.55
CA LEU A 346 2.91 11.47 -3.13
C LEU A 346 2.28 12.80 -2.66
N ILE A 347 0.95 12.89 -2.62
CA ILE A 347 0.22 14.15 -2.40
C ILE A 347 0.54 14.87 -1.08
N GLU A 348 0.85 14.15 0.00
CA GLU A 348 1.22 14.78 1.28
C GLU A 348 2.66 15.32 1.30
N TYR A 349 3.49 14.95 0.32
CA TYR A 349 4.89 15.36 0.22
C TYR A 349 5.08 16.47 -0.81
N GLU A 350 4.46 16.34 -1.99
CA GLU A 350 4.66 17.24 -3.13
C GLU A 350 3.30 17.62 -3.79
N PRO A 351 2.37 18.26 -3.05
CA PRO A 351 0.99 18.45 -3.49
C PRO A 351 0.84 19.24 -4.79
N GLU A 352 1.67 20.27 -5.00
CA GLU A 352 1.66 21.07 -6.24
C GLU A 352 2.07 20.21 -7.45
N ALA A 353 3.20 19.50 -7.34
CA ALA A 353 3.69 18.62 -8.40
C ALA A 353 2.72 17.49 -8.72
N VAL A 354 2.03 16.96 -7.70
CA VAL A 354 1.00 15.91 -7.85
C VAL A 354 -0.22 16.44 -8.61
N MET A 355 -0.73 17.63 -8.26
CA MET A 355 -1.85 18.24 -9.00
C MET A 355 -1.43 18.56 -10.45
N ASP A 356 -0.24 19.10 -10.67
CA ASP A 356 0.28 19.35 -12.03
C ASP A 356 0.39 18.07 -12.86
N ALA A 357 0.92 17.00 -12.26
CA ALA A 357 1.04 15.70 -12.92
C ALA A 357 -0.34 15.12 -13.27
N MET A 358 -1.29 15.17 -12.34
CA MET A 358 -2.65 14.68 -12.57
C MET A 358 -3.38 15.51 -13.64
N ARG A 359 -3.27 16.84 -13.63
CA ARG A 359 -3.81 17.70 -14.70
C ARG A 359 -3.24 17.33 -16.05
N LYS A 360 -1.92 17.17 -16.12
CA LYS A 360 -1.21 16.80 -17.35
C LYS A 360 -1.67 15.43 -17.86
N LEU A 361 -1.77 14.43 -16.97
CA LEU A 361 -2.24 13.08 -17.31
C LEU A 361 -3.67 13.11 -17.85
N ILE A 362 -4.61 13.74 -17.15
CA ILE A 362 -6.01 13.78 -17.58
C ILE A 362 -6.20 14.61 -18.86
N THR A 363 -5.44 15.70 -19.03
CA THR A 363 -5.52 16.53 -20.24
C THR A 363 -4.99 15.77 -21.47
N ASN A 364 -3.87 15.07 -21.32
CA ASN A 364 -3.22 14.40 -22.44
C ASN A 364 -3.82 13.02 -22.73
N PHE A 365 -4.40 12.37 -21.70
CA PHE A 365 -4.95 11.02 -21.77
C PHE A 365 -6.34 10.99 -21.10
N PRO A 366 -7.37 11.64 -21.69
CA PRO A 366 -8.67 11.83 -21.05
C PRO A 366 -9.40 10.53 -20.71
N ALA A 367 -9.06 9.42 -21.38
CA ALA A 367 -9.60 8.10 -21.05
C ALA A 367 -9.17 7.59 -19.65
N LEU A 368 -8.17 8.20 -19.01
CA LEU A 368 -7.78 7.87 -17.64
C LEU A 368 -8.89 8.17 -16.63
N ASP A 369 -9.72 9.18 -16.85
CA ASP A 369 -10.89 9.48 -16.01
C ASP A 369 -12.17 9.11 -16.78
N HIS A 370 -12.55 7.83 -16.68
CA HIS A 370 -13.70 7.31 -17.40
C HIS A 370 -15.00 7.97 -16.89
N PRO A 371 -15.87 8.50 -17.76
CA PRO A 371 -17.04 9.29 -17.33
C PRO A 371 -17.98 8.53 -16.39
N THR A 372 -18.12 7.22 -16.60
CA THR A 372 -19.00 6.34 -15.82
C THR A 372 -18.28 5.68 -14.65
N TYR A 373 -17.00 5.32 -14.84
CA TYR A 373 -16.29 4.38 -13.96
C TYR A 373 -15.13 5.04 -13.22
N GLY A 374 -14.88 6.34 -13.44
CA GLY A 374 -13.81 7.07 -12.77
C GLY A 374 -12.41 6.66 -13.22
N LEU A 375 -11.43 6.79 -12.33
CA LEU A 375 -10.02 6.59 -12.67
C LEU A 375 -9.72 5.14 -13.07
N MET A 376 -9.11 5.00 -14.25
CA MET A 376 -8.52 3.78 -14.77
C MET A 376 -7.07 3.65 -14.28
N ASP A 377 -6.53 2.44 -14.39
CA ASP A 377 -5.36 2.02 -13.63
C ASP A 377 -4.03 2.63 -14.08
N SER A 378 -3.83 2.76 -15.39
CA SER A 378 -2.53 3.13 -15.94
C SER A 378 -2.59 3.61 -17.38
N VAL A 379 -1.53 4.29 -17.81
CA VAL A 379 -1.32 4.73 -19.19
C VAL A 379 0.13 4.49 -19.61
N ASP A 380 0.32 4.06 -20.85
CA ASP A 380 1.62 4.12 -21.53
C ASP A 380 1.78 5.53 -22.10
N VAL A 381 2.65 6.35 -21.49
CA VAL A 381 2.76 7.77 -21.83
C VAL A 381 3.47 8.04 -23.16
N GLN A 382 4.10 7.01 -23.75
CA GLN A 382 4.71 7.10 -25.06
C GLN A 382 3.71 6.80 -26.17
N THR A 383 2.86 5.79 -25.98
CA THR A 383 1.86 5.40 -27.00
C THR A 383 0.50 6.08 -26.82
N GLY A 384 0.22 6.59 -25.63
CA GLY A 384 -1.07 7.16 -25.24
C GLY A 384 -2.15 6.12 -24.97
N ILE A 385 -1.81 4.83 -24.95
CA ILE A 385 -2.77 3.76 -24.64
C ILE A 385 -3.07 3.78 -23.15
N VAL A 386 -4.33 4.02 -22.81
CA VAL A 386 -4.87 3.94 -21.45
C VAL A 386 -5.41 2.54 -21.21
N SER A 387 -5.13 1.99 -20.02
CA SER A 387 -5.73 0.74 -19.56
C SER A 387 -7.25 0.85 -19.56
N ASN A 388 -7.92 -0.14 -20.15
CA ASN A 388 -9.37 -0.28 -20.00
C ASN A 388 -9.76 -0.94 -18.68
N CYS A 389 -8.79 -1.25 -17.80
CA CYS A 389 -9.02 -1.84 -16.49
C CYS A 389 -8.74 -0.85 -15.37
N ALA A 390 -9.42 -1.07 -14.24
CA ALA A 390 -9.13 -0.52 -12.93
C ALA A 390 -8.68 -1.65 -11.99
N LEU A 391 -7.70 -1.39 -11.13
CA LEU A 391 -7.33 -2.26 -10.02
C LEU A 391 -7.90 -1.73 -8.70
N TYR A 392 -8.42 -2.64 -7.89
CA TYR A 392 -9.07 -2.29 -6.64
C TYR A 392 -8.06 -1.76 -5.62
N LEU A 393 -6.96 -2.47 -5.39
CA LEU A 393 -5.88 -2.02 -4.51
C LEU A 393 -5.34 -0.63 -4.89
N ASP A 394 -4.97 -0.43 -6.15
CA ASP A 394 -4.35 0.81 -6.65
C ASP A 394 -5.25 2.03 -6.39
N ASN A 395 -6.52 1.95 -6.80
CA ASN A 395 -7.47 3.03 -6.56
C ASN A 395 -7.78 3.24 -5.08
N SER A 396 -7.72 2.18 -4.26
CA SER A 396 -7.92 2.27 -2.82
C SER A 396 -6.74 2.98 -2.12
N LEU A 397 -5.51 2.68 -2.51
CA LEU A 397 -4.31 3.36 -2.02
C LEU A 397 -4.35 4.84 -2.40
N ALA A 398 -4.71 5.16 -3.65
CA ALA A 398 -4.89 6.53 -4.10
C ALA A 398 -5.96 7.26 -3.28
N LEU A 399 -7.11 6.64 -3.03
CA LEU A 399 -8.20 7.24 -2.25
C LEU A 399 -7.74 7.46 -0.80
N GLY A 400 -7.01 6.52 -0.21
CA GLY A 400 -6.46 6.64 1.13
C GLY A 400 -5.46 7.80 1.25
N ALA A 401 -4.53 7.92 0.31
CA ALA A 401 -3.57 9.03 0.26
C ALA A 401 -4.28 10.39 0.13
N VAL A 402 -5.23 10.50 -0.81
CA VAL A 402 -6.02 11.72 -1.01
C VAL A 402 -6.88 12.02 0.22
N ALA A 403 -7.48 11.01 0.86
CA ALA A 403 -8.26 11.19 2.07
C ALA A 403 -7.40 11.74 3.22
N ASN A 404 -6.21 11.17 3.44
CA ASN A 404 -5.28 11.69 4.43
C ASN A 404 -4.91 13.15 4.14
N TYR A 405 -4.58 13.51 2.89
CA TYR A 405 -4.29 14.90 2.53
C TYR A 405 -5.47 15.86 2.77
N LEU A 406 -6.68 15.44 2.40
CA LEU A 406 -7.89 16.26 2.58
C LEU A 406 -8.34 16.40 4.03
N THR A 407 -7.92 15.48 4.91
CA THR A 407 -8.37 15.38 6.30
C THR A 407 -7.23 15.46 7.32
N ASP A 408 -6.05 15.91 6.88
CA ASP A 408 -4.85 16.07 7.69
C ASP A 408 -4.46 14.78 8.47
N GLY A 409 -4.51 13.64 7.77
CA GLY A 409 -4.10 12.33 8.26
C GLY A 409 -5.18 11.57 9.05
N LYS A 410 -6.46 11.96 8.97
CA LYS A 410 -7.54 11.34 9.76
C LYS A 410 -7.69 9.84 9.52
N LEU A 411 -7.51 9.36 8.28
CA LEU A 411 -7.68 7.95 7.93
C LEU A 411 -6.69 7.07 8.70
N ARG A 412 -5.37 7.33 8.59
CA ARG A 412 -4.36 6.63 9.41
C ARG A 412 -4.53 6.90 10.90
N GLY A 413 -5.07 8.07 11.26
CA GLY A 413 -5.38 8.43 12.64
C GLY A 413 -6.31 7.44 13.38
N TYR A 414 -7.12 6.66 12.66
CA TYR A 414 -7.88 5.57 13.28
C TYR A 414 -6.99 4.41 13.70
N VAL A 415 -5.97 4.05 12.91
CA VAL A 415 -4.98 3.03 13.29
C VAL A 415 -4.05 3.57 14.39
N ASP A 416 -3.64 4.85 14.31
CA ASP A 416 -2.82 5.50 15.34
C ASP A 416 -3.46 5.41 16.74
N LYS A 417 -4.79 5.51 16.84
CA LYS A 417 -5.51 5.35 18.13
C LYS A 417 -5.40 3.94 18.70
N GLU A 418 -5.35 2.93 17.85
CA GLU A 418 -5.24 1.53 18.26
C GLU A 418 -3.78 1.14 18.55
N TRP A 419 -2.85 1.51 17.67
CA TRP A 419 -1.48 0.98 17.67
C TRP A 419 -0.40 2.00 18.02
N GLY A 420 -0.72 3.30 17.99
CA GLY A 420 0.27 4.37 18.15
C GLY A 420 1.02 4.32 19.48
N HIS A 421 0.36 3.94 20.57
CA HIS A 421 0.99 3.81 21.89
C HIS A 421 2.14 2.77 21.94
N ILE A 422 2.15 1.80 21.02
CA ILE A 422 3.22 0.79 20.90
C ILE A 422 4.20 1.15 19.77
N LEU A 423 3.69 1.62 18.62
CA LEU A 423 4.50 1.86 17.42
C LEU A 423 5.28 3.18 17.46
N GLN A 424 4.72 4.24 18.06
CA GLN A 424 5.41 5.52 18.11
C GLN A 424 6.77 5.42 18.84
N PRO A 425 6.86 4.86 20.07
CA PRO A 425 8.14 4.72 20.76
C PRO A 425 9.14 3.76 20.08
N LEU A 426 8.67 2.88 19.20
CA LEU A 426 9.52 2.01 18.37
C LEU A 426 10.19 2.82 17.25
N LEU A 427 9.43 3.69 16.59
CA LEU A 427 9.90 4.44 15.43
C LEU A 427 10.68 5.70 15.82
N GLU A 428 10.40 6.29 16.99
CA GLU A 428 11.12 7.46 17.50
C GLU A 428 12.61 7.21 17.73
N ILE A 429 13.00 5.97 18.03
CA ILE A 429 14.41 5.63 18.26
C ILE A 429 15.17 5.36 16.97
N GLU A 430 14.49 5.20 15.83
CA GLU A 430 15.12 4.88 14.56
C GLU A 430 15.71 6.14 13.89
N GLU A 431 16.94 6.03 13.37
CA GLU A 431 17.63 7.15 12.76
C GLU A 431 17.76 7.10 11.24
N PHE A 432 18.07 5.95 10.63
CA PHE A 432 18.58 5.85 9.25
C PHE A 432 19.85 6.72 9.02
N SER A 433 20.81 6.24 8.24
CA SER A 433 21.99 7.07 7.88
C SER A 433 21.62 8.04 6.75
N ILE A 434 20.63 8.91 7.01
CA ILE A 434 20.12 9.94 6.10
C ILE A 434 20.40 11.31 6.75
N PRO A 435 21.17 12.19 6.09
CA PRO A 435 21.45 13.53 6.61
C PRO A 435 20.16 14.33 6.86
N ALA A 436 20.18 15.21 7.87
CA ALA A 436 19.16 16.24 7.96
C ALA A 436 19.25 17.14 6.73
N GLN A 437 18.10 17.51 6.16
CA GLN A 437 18.05 18.54 5.13
C GLN A 437 18.56 19.86 5.73
N PRO A 438 19.37 20.66 5.01
CA PRO A 438 19.92 21.93 5.50
C PRO A 438 18.88 22.94 5.97
#